data_AF-A0A956E807-F1
#
_entry.id   AF-A0A956E807-F1
#
_cell.length_a   1.000
_cell.length_b   1.000
_cell.length_c   1.000
_cell.angle_alpha   90.00
_cell.angle_beta   90.00
_cell.angle_gamma   90.00
#
_symmetry.space_group_name_H-M   'P 1'
#
loop_
_entity.id
_entity.type
_entity.pdbx_description
1 polymer ?
#
loop_
_entity_poly.entity_id
_entity_poly.type
_entity_poly.pdbx_seq_one_letter_code
_entity_poly.pdbx_strand_id
1 'polypeptide(L)'
;GTDQGGSAGNGGSAAGGSGGSAGSAGNAGSSGSAGSSGSGGSAGSGACTSPSGLGPCDTWTQSGSQCGCAAGQMCQVQGNDGTTACFTAGSVPGYSACAASSDCQAGYDCISGSCQQYCDSDSDCPGAFDACGGIGYDNSGTFTLIPGFKTCTRTCNPASPQSSAAPYQACGAGLNCVPSLDDTSICIGAGSGQAHGSCTEDGDCGVGLNCVNSECLKGCNNINGSCGGGETCYGLIDQSNGDAPITVAGAQIGVCAP
;
A
#
# COMPACT_ATOMS: atom_id res chain seq x y z
N GLY A 1 13.15 -23.90 -41.90
CA GLY A 1 14.60 -23.99 -41.71
C GLY A 1 14.84 -24.02 -40.24
N THR A 2 15.20 -25.19 -39.75
CA THR A 2 15.61 -25.48 -38.37
C THR A 2 16.80 -24.61 -37.96
N ASP A 3 16.81 -24.12 -36.73
CA ASP A 3 18.00 -24.19 -35.88
C ASP A 3 17.59 -24.11 -34.40
N GLN A 4 17.79 -25.25 -33.71
CA GLN A 4 17.73 -25.40 -32.26
C GLN A 4 19.13 -25.10 -31.70
N GLY A 5 19.21 -24.25 -30.69
CA GLY A 5 20.44 -23.97 -29.95
C GLY A 5 20.25 -24.25 -28.46
N GLY A 6 20.40 -25.50 -28.05
CA GLY A 6 20.53 -25.88 -26.65
C GLY A 6 21.95 -25.63 -26.14
N SER A 7 22.08 -25.28 -24.86
CA SER A 7 23.30 -25.50 -24.08
C SER A 7 22.92 -25.86 -22.65
N ALA A 8 23.23 -27.10 -22.30
CA ALA A 8 23.14 -27.65 -20.97
C ALA A 8 24.33 -27.19 -20.12
N GLY A 9 24.08 -26.86 -18.85
CA GLY A 9 25.10 -26.62 -17.84
C GLY A 9 24.80 -27.46 -16.60
N ASN A 10 25.57 -28.53 -16.43
CA ASN A 10 25.56 -29.43 -15.28
C ASN A 10 26.26 -28.81 -14.06
N GLY A 11 25.82 -29.24 -12.87
CA GLY A 11 26.76 -29.71 -11.83
C GLY A 11 26.99 -28.77 -10.65
N GLY A 12 26.56 -29.20 -9.47
CA GLY A 12 26.92 -28.54 -8.21
C GLY A 12 26.24 -29.14 -6.98
N SER A 13 26.40 -30.44 -6.74
CA SER A 13 26.07 -31.05 -5.45
C SER A 13 27.13 -30.66 -4.41
N ALA A 14 26.73 -30.05 -3.31
CA ALA A 14 27.54 -29.97 -2.10
C ALA A 14 26.71 -30.41 -0.90
N ALA A 15 27.13 -31.53 -0.35
CA ALA A 15 26.65 -32.14 0.88
C ALA A 15 27.33 -31.51 2.11
N GLY A 16 26.70 -31.66 3.27
CA GLY A 16 27.40 -31.80 4.55
C GLY A 16 27.20 -30.65 5.53
N GLY A 17 26.66 -30.98 6.70
CA GLY A 17 26.62 -30.06 7.83
C GLY A 17 25.70 -30.48 8.98
N SER A 18 25.85 -31.71 9.49
CA SER A 18 25.24 -32.14 10.75
C SER A 18 26.23 -31.95 11.90
N GLY A 19 25.87 -31.16 12.91
CA GLY A 19 26.56 -31.05 14.20
C GLY A 19 25.73 -30.17 15.12
N GLY A 20 25.05 -30.71 16.15
CA GLY A 20 25.65 -30.99 17.46
C GLY A 20 25.82 -29.66 18.23
N SER A 21 25.08 -29.36 19.30
CA SER A 21 25.32 -29.95 20.63
C SER A 21 24.21 -29.59 21.61
N ALA A 22 23.97 -30.52 22.54
CA ALA A 22 23.17 -30.36 23.74
C ALA A 22 23.95 -29.66 24.87
N GLY A 23 23.22 -29.04 25.80
CA GLY A 23 23.71 -28.48 27.07
C GLY A 23 23.10 -27.10 27.33
N SER A 24 22.50 -26.76 28.47
CA SER A 24 22.53 -27.37 29.80
C SER A 24 21.27 -27.00 30.57
N ALA A 25 20.83 -27.93 31.42
CA ALA A 25 19.88 -27.67 32.48
C ALA A 25 20.47 -26.67 33.50
N GLY A 26 19.72 -25.60 33.79
CA GLY A 26 20.02 -24.62 34.82
C GLY A 26 18.89 -24.58 35.85
N ASN A 27 19.27 -24.52 37.13
CA ASN A 27 18.51 -24.95 38.28
C ASN A 27 17.26 -24.15 38.64
N ALA A 28 16.37 -24.85 39.34
CA ALA A 28 15.34 -24.32 40.22
C ALA A 28 15.91 -23.35 41.26
N GLY A 29 15.25 -22.21 41.43
CA GLY A 29 15.60 -21.20 42.43
C GLY A 29 14.41 -20.32 42.79
N SER A 30 13.84 -20.62 43.96
CA SER A 30 13.27 -19.68 44.92
C SER A 30 11.88 -19.08 44.65
N SER A 31 10.93 -19.61 45.43
CA SER A 31 9.72 -18.97 45.91
C SER A 31 9.97 -17.55 46.43
N GLY A 32 9.45 -16.56 45.71
CA GLY A 32 9.38 -15.15 46.12
C GLY A 32 7.92 -14.73 46.27
N SER A 33 7.54 -14.50 47.51
CA SER A 33 6.39 -13.78 48.09
C SER A 33 5.32 -13.18 47.17
N ALA A 34 4.07 -13.49 47.52
CA ALA A 34 2.87 -12.78 47.12
C ALA A 34 3.01 -11.26 47.33
N GLY A 35 3.23 -10.54 46.23
CA GLY A 35 3.16 -9.09 46.15
C GLY A 35 1.75 -8.69 45.74
N SER A 36 1.16 -7.82 46.55
CA SER A 36 -0.19 -7.30 46.48
C SER A 36 -0.64 -6.90 45.08
N SER A 37 -1.93 -7.12 44.81
CA SER A 37 -2.71 -6.54 43.73
C SER A 37 -2.49 -5.02 43.64
N GLY A 38 -1.48 -4.63 42.86
CA GLY A 38 -1.33 -3.27 42.38
C GLY A 38 -2.35 -3.11 41.26
N SER A 39 -3.39 -2.33 41.52
CA SER A 39 -4.26 -1.80 40.47
C SER A 39 -3.36 -1.21 39.40
N GLY A 40 -3.31 -1.85 38.23
CA GLY A 40 -2.51 -1.41 37.10
C GLY A 40 -2.85 0.05 36.84
N GLY A 41 -1.90 0.92 37.14
CA GLY A 41 -2.04 2.34 36.86
C GLY A 41 -2.21 2.46 35.35
N SER A 42 -3.40 2.87 34.92
CA SER A 42 -3.66 3.32 33.57
C SER A 42 -2.65 4.42 33.27
N ALA A 43 -1.55 4.06 32.61
CA ALA A 43 -0.56 5.00 32.13
C ALA A 43 -1.31 6.06 31.34
N GLY A 44 -1.16 7.31 31.77
CA GLY A 44 -2.03 8.44 31.46
C GLY A 44 -2.58 8.37 30.05
N SER A 45 -3.84 7.91 29.95
CA SER A 45 -4.66 8.08 28.77
C SER A 45 -4.87 9.59 28.67
N GLY A 46 -3.94 10.29 27.99
CA GLY A 46 -4.26 11.58 27.40
C GLY A 46 -5.59 11.37 26.72
N ALA A 47 -6.62 12.07 27.19
CA ALA A 47 -8.02 11.72 26.96
C ALA A 47 -8.31 11.83 25.47
N CYS A 48 -8.00 10.75 24.77
CA CYS A 48 -8.33 10.49 23.40
C CYS A 48 -9.86 10.51 23.41
N THR A 49 -10.41 11.66 23.06
CA THR A 49 -11.85 11.85 23.07
C THR A 49 -12.32 10.96 21.93
N SER A 50 -13.02 9.86 22.21
CA SER A 50 -13.46 8.93 21.17
C SER A 50 -14.54 9.64 20.32
N PRO A 51 -14.29 10.04 19.05
CA PRO A 51 -14.94 11.23 18.51
C PRO A 51 -15.56 11.13 17.09
N SER A 52 -16.18 10.03 16.68
CA SER A 52 -16.97 10.05 15.41
C SER A 52 -18.39 9.51 15.52
N GLY A 53 -18.72 8.80 16.60
CA GLY A 53 -20.03 8.13 16.74
C GLY A 53 -20.23 6.93 15.80
N LEU A 54 -19.20 6.55 15.03
CA LEU A 54 -19.23 5.42 14.09
C LEU A 54 -18.81 4.09 14.74
N GLY A 55 -18.26 4.08 15.95
CA GLY A 55 -17.85 2.85 16.61
C GLY A 55 -17.10 3.09 17.94
N PRO A 56 -16.45 2.05 18.49
CA PRO A 56 -15.75 2.10 19.76
C PRO A 56 -14.37 2.79 19.68
N CYS A 57 -13.90 3.12 18.47
CA CYS A 57 -12.57 3.66 18.23
C CYS A 57 -12.55 4.66 17.07
N ASP A 58 -11.48 5.43 16.95
CA ASP A 58 -11.21 6.32 15.82
C ASP A 58 -9.97 5.87 15.04
N THR A 59 -10.10 5.81 13.72
CA THR A 59 -9.05 5.41 12.78
C THR A 59 -7.94 6.43 12.66
N TRP A 60 -8.21 7.71 12.95
CA TRP A 60 -7.23 8.79 12.87
C TRP A 60 -7.18 9.63 14.16
N THR A 61 -5.96 10.00 14.54
CA THR A 61 -5.72 11.10 15.47
C THR A 61 -4.54 11.90 14.96
N GLN A 62 -4.47 13.20 15.29
CA GLN A 62 -3.34 14.04 14.92
C GLN A 62 -1.96 13.52 15.37
N SER A 63 -1.92 12.60 16.34
CA SER A 63 -0.68 11.96 16.81
C SER A 63 -0.38 10.60 16.17
N GLY A 64 -1.18 10.16 15.20
CA GLY A 64 -1.06 8.84 14.57
C GLY A 64 -1.41 7.66 15.50
N SER A 65 -1.87 7.95 16.72
CA SER A 65 -2.23 6.95 17.73
C SER A 65 -3.74 6.76 17.75
N GLN A 66 -4.24 5.63 17.28
CA GLN A 66 -5.68 5.37 17.22
C GLN A 66 -6.32 5.39 18.62
N CYS A 67 -7.39 6.16 18.78
CA CYS A 67 -8.11 6.27 20.05
C CYS A 67 -9.05 5.07 20.25
N GLY A 68 -9.21 4.60 21.48
CA GLY A 68 -10.28 3.65 21.87
C GLY A 68 -9.89 2.17 21.86
N CYS A 69 -8.75 1.80 21.27
CA CYS A 69 -8.27 0.43 21.26
C CYS A 69 -7.20 0.16 22.34
N ALA A 70 -7.05 -1.10 22.75
CA ALA A 70 -6.01 -1.49 23.71
C ALA A 70 -4.62 -1.43 23.08
N ALA A 71 -3.57 -1.48 23.90
CA ALA A 71 -2.19 -1.52 23.40
C ALA A 71 -1.97 -2.74 22.48
N GLY A 72 -1.32 -2.53 21.34
CA GLY A 72 -1.13 -3.56 20.30
C GLY A 72 -2.36 -3.82 19.42
N GLN A 73 -3.43 -3.05 19.60
CA GLN A 73 -4.58 -3.05 18.70
C GLN A 73 -4.57 -1.80 17.81
N MET A 74 -5.33 -1.89 16.73
CA MET A 74 -5.61 -0.81 15.79
C MET A 74 -7.12 -0.64 15.61
N CYS A 75 -7.56 0.60 15.38
CA CYS A 75 -8.89 0.89 14.93
C CYS A 75 -8.99 0.71 13.41
N GLN A 76 -10.01 0.00 12.97
CA GLN A 76 -10.23 -0.31 11.56
C GLN A 76 -11.70 -0.07 11.20
N VAL A 77 -11.96 0.35 9.97
CA VAL A 77 -13.31 0.38 9.39
C VAL A 77 -13.73 -1.05 9.02
N GLN A 78 -14.88 -1.50 9.52
CA GLN A 78 -15.39 -2.87 9.33
C GLN A 78 -16.44 -2.97 8.23
N GLY A 79 -17.07 -1.86 7.84
CA GLY A 79 -18.18 -1.85 6.91
C GLY A 79 -18.29 -0.59 6.06
N ASN A 80 -19.12 -0.68 5.02
CA ASN A 80 -19.40 0.40 4.08
C ASN A 80 -20.14 1.59 4.69
N ASP A 81 -20.64 1.45 5.93
CA ASP A 81 -21.27 2.49 6.73
C ASP A 81 -20.26 3.31 7.56
N GLY A 82 -18.98 2.99 7.48
CA GLY A 82 -17.92 3.65 8.24
C GLY A 82 -17.79 3.15 9.67
N THR A 83 -18.50 2.08 10.04
CA THR A 83 -18.41 1.54 11.41
C THR A 83 -17.00 1.06 11.72
N THR A 84 -16.53 1.36 12.93
CA THR A 84 -15.17 1.01 13.35
C THR A 84 -15.16 -0.11 14.39
N ALA A 85 -14.04 -0.84 14.46
CA ALA A 85 -13.78 -1.83 15.50
C ALA A 85 -12.27 -1.97 15.78
N CYS A 86 -11.93 -2.51 16.94
CA CYS A 86 -10.54 -2.73 17.35
C CYS A 86 -10.06 -4.13 16.94
N PHE A 87 -8.95 -4.19 16.22
CA PHE A 87 -8.29 -5.42 15.77
C PHE A 87 -6.85 -5.49 16.26
N THR A 88 -6.24 -6.66 16.29
CA THR A 88 -4.80 -6.78 16.53
C THR A 88 -4.04 -6.11 15.38
N ALA A 89 -3.14 -5.19 15.71
CA ALA A 89 -2.32 -4.53 14.71
C ALA A 89 -1.28 -5.52 14.13
N GLY A 90 -1.07 -5.46 12.83
CA GLY A 90 -0.05 -6.22 12.15
C GLY A 90 1.32 -5.57 12.22
N SER A 91 2.25 -6.11 11.43
CA SER A 91 3.64 -5.65 11.38
C SER A 91 4.06 -5.09 10.03
N VAL A 92 3.22 -5.18 9.00
CA VAL A 92 3.53 -4.68 7.65
C VAL A 92 3.55 -3.15 7.68
N PRO A 93 4.69 -2.52 7.30
CA PRO A 93 4.82 -1.08 7.35
C PRO A 93 3.96 -0.40 6.27
N GLY A 94 3.76 0.91 6.44
CA GLY A 94 3.05 1.73 5.47
C GLY A 94 3.54 1.56 4.04
N TYR A 95 2.59 1.57 3.10
CA TYR A 95 2.77 1.47 1.66
C TYR A 95 3.57 0.25 1.21
N SER A 96 3.46 -0.84 1.98
CA SER A 96 3.91 -2.18 1.62
C SER A 96 2.73 -3.08 1.28
N ALA A 97 2.99 -4.16 0.57
CA ALA A 97 1.97 -5.11 0.17
C ALA A 97 1.32 -5.82 1.37
N CYS A 98 0.00 -5.95 1.32
CA CYS A 98 -0.82 -6.61 2.33
C CYS A 98 -1.92 -7.44 1.66
N ALA A 99 -2.40 -8.46 2.37
CA ALA A 99 -3.54 -9.28 1.94
C ALA A 99 -4.81 -8.95 2.74
N ALA A 100 -4.64 -8.47 3.98
CA ALA A 100 -5.72 -8.06 4.85
C ALA A 100 -5.31 -6.84 5.69
N SER A 101 -6.30 -6.09 6.15
CA SER A 101 -6.12 -4.93 7.02
C SER A 101 -5.35 -5.24 8.31
N SER A 102 -5.54 -6.44 8.86
CA SER A 102 -4.82 -6.92 10.05
C SER A 102 -3.32 -7.16 9.81
N ASP A 103 -2.86 -7.16 8.56
CA ASP A 103 -1.43 -7.26 8.25
C ASP A 103 -0.70 -5.95 8.54
N CYS A 104 -1.41 -4.83 8.41
CA CYS A 104 -0.85 -3.49 8.49
C CYS A 104 -0.58 -3.04 9.93
N GLN A 105 0.45 -2.23 10.11
CA GLN A 105 0.72 -1.55 11.38
C GLN A 105 -0.43 -0.62 11.77
N ALA A 106 -0.55 -0.31 13.06
CA ALA A 106 -1.54 0.65 13.55
C ALA A 106 -1.40 2.00 12.83
N GLY A 107 -2.53 2.62 12.48
CA GLY A 107 -2.58 3.84 11.68
C GLY A 107 -2.64 3.62 10.16
N TYR A 108 -2.70 2.37 9.70
CA TYR A 108 -2.81 2.01 8.29
C TYR A 108 -3.98 1.04 8.04
N ASP A 109 -4.48 0.96 6.81
CA ASP A 109 -5.43 -0.07 6.37
C ASP A 109 -4.96 -0.69 5.05
N CYS A 110 -5.34 -1.94 4.79
CA CYS A 110 -5.02 -2.63 3.54
C CYS A 110 -6.00 -2.24 2.45
N ILE A 111 -5.65 -1.24 1.65
CA ILE A 111 -6.48 -0.71 0.58
C ILE A 111 -5.85 -1.03 -0.76
N SER A 112 -6.60 -1.75 -1.59
CA SER A 112 -6.17 -2.23 -2.89
C SER A 112 -4.81 -2.94 -2.82
N GLY A 113 -4.58 -3.75 -1.77
CA GLY A 113 -3.34 -4.52 -1.58
C GLY A 113 -2.14 -3.73 -1.04
N SER A 114 -2.33 -2.50 -0.57
CA SER A 114 -1.29 -1.65 0.03
C SER A 114 -1.70 -1.12 1.40
N CYS A 115 -0.80 -1.15 2.40
CA CYS A 115 -1.06 -0.57 3.71
C CYS A 115 -1.06 0.96 3.66
N GLN A 116 -2.18 1.59 3.38
CA GLN A 116 -2.32 3.05 3.24
C GLN A 116 -2.60 3.72 4.58
N GLN A 117 -2.01 4.88 4.81
CA GLN A 117 -2.14 5.60 6.09
C GLN A 117 -3.54 6.23 6.18
N TYR A 118 -4.20 6.16 7.33
CA TYR A 118 -5.40 6.97 7.57
C TYR A 118 -5.07 8.47 7.59
N CYS A 119 -6.06 9.30 7.32
CA CYS A 119 -5.94 10.76 7.43
C CYS A 119 -7.33 11.39 7.65
N ASP A 120 -7.37 12.64 8.08
CA ASP A 120 -8.61 13.44 8.07
C ASP A 120 -8.52 14.60 7.06
N SER A 121 -7.30 15.09 6.84
CA SER A 121 -6.96 16.22 5.98
C SER A 121 -5.64 16.00 5.24
N ASP A 122 -5.38 16.76 4.18
CA ASP A 122 -4.12 16.65 3.42
C ASP A 122 -2.87 16.93 4.28
N SER A 123 -3.00 17.75 5.34
CA SER A 123 -1.89 18.03 6.26
C SER A 123 -1.45 16.85 7.11
N ASP A 124 -2.26 15.79 7.17
CA ASP A 124 -1.94 14.54 7.86
C ASP A 124 -1.00 13.63 7.03
N CYS A 125 -0.86 13.93 5.73
CA CYS A 125 -0.07 13.13 4.80
C CYS A 125 1.37 13.67 4.71
N PRO A 126 2.40 12.80 4.85
CA PRO A 126 3.78 13.25 5.03
C PRO A 126 4.49 13.77 3.76
N GLY A 127 3.92 13.60 2.56
CA GLY A 127 4.50 14.03 1.29
C GLY A 127 3.93 15.35 0.74
N ALA A 128 4.76 16.08 -0.01
CA ALA A 128 4.41 17.39 -0.57
C ALA A 128 3.28 17.38 -1.62
N PHE A 129 2.94 16.22 -2.17
CA PHE A 129 1.85 16.03 -3.13
C PHE A 129 0.93 14.88 -2.74
N ASP A 130 1.04 14.41 -1.50
CA ASP A 130 0.12 13.40 -0.97
C ASP A 130 -1.17 14.11 -0.55
N ALA A 131 -2.31 13.51 -0.84
CA ALA A 131 -3.64 14.03 -0.57
C ALA A 131 -4.42 13.06 0.31
N CYS A 132 -5.36 13.58 1.10
CA CYS A 132 -6.24 12.76 1.91
C CYS A 132 -7.53 12.44 1.15
N GLY A 133 -7.53 11.29 0.48
CA GLY A 133 -8.62 10.84 -0.38
C GLY A 133 -9.64 9.99 0.37
N GLY A 134 -10.92 10.18 0.08
CA GLY A 134 -11.99 9.33 0.61
C GLY A 134 -11.98 7.94 -0.04
N ILE A 135 -12.11 6.90 0.79
CA ILE A 135 -12.27 5.53 0.31
C ILE A 135 -13.76 5.24 0.10
N GLY A 136 -14.08 4.53 -0.97
CA GLY A 136 -15.43 4.18 -1.34
C GLY A 136 -15.53 2.77 -1.90
N TYR A 137 -16.75 2.39 -2.24
CA TYR A 137 -17.06 1.13 -2.90
C TYR A 137 -17.94 1.39 -4.11
N ASP A 138 -17.81 0.56 -5.13
CA ASP A 138 -18.76 0.54 -6.23
C ASP A 138 -20.04 -0.19 -5.81
N ASN A 139 -21.18 0.45 -6.00
CA ASN A 139 -22.49 -0.17 -5.86
C ASN A 139 -23.24 -0.07 -7.19
N SER A 140 -23.06 -1.07 -8.04
CA SER A 140 -23.72 -1.18 -9.35
C SER A 140 -23.37 -0.01 -10.28
N GLY A 141 -22.09 0.35 -10.37
CA GLY A 141 -21.56 1.43 -11.21
C GLY A 141 -21.65 2.82 -10.56
N THR A 142 -22.12 2.89 -9.31
CA THR A 142 -22.12 4.14 -8.53
C THR A 142 -21.10 4.05 -7.42
N PHE A 143 -20.02 4.84 -7.53
CA PHE A 143 -19.04 4.98 -6.48
C PHE A 143 -19.64 5.70 -5.26
N THR A 144 -19.62 5.05 -4.11
CA THR A 144 -20.14 5.58 -2.84
C THR A 144 -19.03 5.66 -1.82
N LEU A 145 -18.76 6.85 -1.28
CA LEU A 145 -17.77 7.04 -0.22
C LEU A 145 -18.24 6.39 1.08
N ILE A 146 -17.29 5.75 1.77
CA ILE A 146 -17.48 5.23 3.11
C ILE A 146 -17.33 6.40 4.10
N PRO A 147 -18.36 6.71 4.91
CA PRO A 147 -18.31 7.84 5.83
C PRO A 147 -17.10 7.79 6.77
N GLY A 148 -16.36 8.90 6.85
CA GLY A 148 -15.21 9.04 7.75
C GLY A 148 -13.97 8.22 7.37
N PHE A 149 -14.02 7.43 6.29
CA PHE A 149 -12.88 6.63 5.86
C PHE A 149 -12.09 7.34 4.76
N LYS A 150 -10.92 7.88 5.13
CA LYS A 150 -9.96 8.48 4.19
C LYS A 150 -8.57 7.91 4.41
N THR A 151 -7.78 7.86 3.34
CA THR A 151 -6.37 7.49 3.39
C THR A 151 -5.50 8.46 2.60
N CYS A 152 -4.24 8.54 3.00
CA CYS A 152 -3.24 9.28 2.25
C CYS A 152 -2.93 8.57 0.93
N THR A 153 -3.02 9.32 -0.16
CA THR A 153 -2.38 8.95 -1.42
C THR A 153 -0.87 9.02 -1.28
N ARG A 154 -0.15 8.51 -2.28
CA ARG A 154 1.30 8.53 -2.27
C ARG A 154 1.84 8.88 -3.63
N THR A 155 2.58 9.98 -3.68
CA THR A 155 3.23 10.48 -4.88
C THR A 155 4.31 9.51 -5.35
N CYS A 156 3.96 8.57 -6.22
CA CYS A 156 4.86 7.55 -6.76
C CYS A 156 5.09 7.76 -8.26
N ASN A 157 6.06 7.02 -8.82
CA ASN A 157 6.42 7.12 -10.23
C ASN A 157 5.79 5.95 -11.03
N PRO A 158 4.79 6.17 -11.90
CA PRO A 158 4.16 5.08 -12.67
C PRO A 158 5.11 4.31 -13.59
N ALA A 159 6.15 4.97 -14.11
CA ALA A 159 7.17 4.34 -14.95
C ALA A 159 8.20 3.52 -14.17
N SER A 160 8.34 3.77 -12.86
CA SER A 160 9.27 3.08 -11.98
C SER A 160 8.75 3.07 -10.54
N PRO A 161 7.72 2.25 -10.21
CA PRO A 161 6.98 2.35 -8.95
C PRO A 161 7.83 2.28 -7.68
N GLN A 162 8.94 1.53 -7.70
CA GLN A 162 9.86 1.38 -6.56
C GLN A 162 10.93 2.46 -6.49
N SER A 163 10.92 3.44 -7.40
CA SER A 163 11.89 4.53 -7.38
C SER A 163 11.61 5.51 -6.25
N SER A 164 12.62 5.78 -5.44
CA SER A 164 12.59 6.84 -4.42
C SER A 164 13.25 8.14 -4.92
N ALA A 165 13.38 8.31 -6.25
CA ALA A 165 13.97 9.51 -6.82
C ALA A 165 12.97 10.67 -6.69
N ALA A 166 13.40 11.75 -6.02
CA ALA A 166 12.58 12.95 -5.85
C ALA A 166 12.08 13.48 -7.22
N PRO A 167 10.83 13.98 -7.30
CA PRO A 167 9.88 14.21 -6.20
C PRO A 167 9.09 12.97 -5.75
N TYR A 168 9.32 11.81 -6.36
CA TYR A 168 8.55 10.60 -6.11
C TYR A 168 9.00 9.86 -4.85
N GLN A 169 8.08 9.09 -4.30
CA GLN A 169 8.28 8.15 -3.23
C GLN A 169 8.11 6.73 -3.75
N ALA A 170 8.92 5.81 -3.24
CA ALA A 170 8.87 4.41 -3.65
C ALA A 170 7.63 3.72 -3.09
N CYS A 171 6.85 3.06 -3.95
CA CYS A 171 5.95 2.01 -3.52
C CYS A 171 6.76 0.80 -3.00
N GLY A 172 6.18 0.06 -2.04
CA GLY A 172 6.76 -1.18 -1.56
C GLY A 172 6.99 -2.23 -2.65
N ALA A 173 7.77 -3.25 -2.34
CA ALA A 173 7.98 -4.37 -3.25
C ALA A 173 6.64 -5.08 -3.55
N GLY A 174 6.42 -5.43 -4.82
CA GLY A 174 5.17 -6.05 -5.28
C GLY A 174 3.99 -5.09 -5.45
N LEU A 175 4.20 -3.79 -5.27
CA LEU A 175 3.19 -2.77 -5.54
C LEU A 175 3.42 -2.10 -6.90
N ASN A 176 2.33 -1.69 -7.53
CA ASN A 176 2.32 -0.84 -8.69
C ASN A 176 2.05 0.62 -8.29
N CYS A 177 2.38 1.57 -9.17
CA CYS A 177 2.06 2.98 -9.00
C CYS A 177 1.07 3.40 -10.09
N VAL A 178 -0.14 3.76 -9.69
CA VAL A 178 -1.23 4.12 -10.60
C VAL A 178 -1.47 5.63 -10.53
N PRO A 179 -1.43 6.35 -11.67
CA PRO A 179 -1.82 7.75 -11.71
C PRO A 179 -3.34 7.89 -11.57
N SER A 180 -3.80 8.92 -10.88
CA SER A 180 -5.22 9.26 -10.72
C SER A 180 -5.56 10.51 -11.56
N LEU A 181 -6.86 10.72 -11.81
CA LEU A 181 -7.35 11.85 -12.60
C LEU A 181 -7.18 13.21 -11.89
N ASP A 182 -6.95 13.20 -10.58
CA ASP A 182 -6.77 14.40 -9.73
C ASP A 182 -5.30 14.83 -9.58
N ASP A 183 -4.45 14.48 -10.55
CA ASP A 183 -3.01 14.72 -10.56
C ASP A 183 -2.25 14.07 -9.36
N THR A 184 -2.86 13.10 -8.70
CA THR A 184 -2.22 12.29 -7.66
C THR A 184 -1.79 10.92 -8.20
N SER A 185 -1.16 10.13 -7.34
CA SER A 185 -0.89 8.72 -7.62
C SER A 185 -1.05 7.88 -6.36
N ILE A 186 -1.22 6.58 -6.55
CA ILE A 186 -1.48 5.65 -5.46
C ILE A 186 -0.72 4.35 -5.66
N CYS A 187 -0.19 3.80 -4.56
CA CYS A 187 0.42 2.49 -4.57
C CYS A 187 -0.65 1.42 -4.34
N ILE A 188 -0.80 0.49 -5.28
CA ILE A 188 -1.73 -0.66 -5.19
C ILE A 188 -0.98 -1.97 -5.37
N GLY A 189 -1.57 -3.09 -4.98
CA GLY A 189 -1.04 -4.43 -5.26
C GLY A 189 -0.88 -4.62 -6.77
N ALA A 190 0.30 -5.07 -7.20
CA ALA A 190 0.52 -5.42 -8.60
C ALA A 190 0.01 -6.83 -8.88
N GLY A 191 -0.57 -7.01 -10.07
CA GLY A 191 -1.00 -8.31 -10.58
C GLY A 191 0.14 -9.05 -11.26
N SER A 192 -0.24 -10.00 -12.12
CA SER A 192 0.69 -10.85 -12.88
C SER A 192 0.63 -10.61 -14.39
N GLY A 193 -0.24 -9.69 -14.84
CA GLY A 193 -0.36 -9.26 -16.22
C GLY A 193 0.99 -8.80 -16.77
N GLN A 194 1.30 -9.25 -17.98
CA GLN A 194 2.52 -8.89 -18.69
C GLN A 194 2.26 -7.69 -19.61
N ALA A 195 3.31 -7.02 -20.08
CA ALA A 195 3.18 -5.95 -21.07
C ALA A 195 2.41 -6.47 -22.31
N HIS A 196 1.45 -5.69 -22.81
CA HIS A 196 0.50 -6.03 -23.86
C HIS A 196 -0.47 -7.18 -23.53
N GLY A 197 -0.51 -7.63 -22.27
CA GLY A 197 -1.50 -8.59 -21.79
C GLY A 197 -2.87 -7.94 -21.57
N SER A 198 -3.93 -8.74 -21.60
CA SER A 198 -5.28 -8.26 -21.29
C SER A 198 -5.44 -7.92 -19.81
N CYS A 199 -6.21 -6.88 -19.50
CA CYS A 199 -6.57 -6.49 -18.14
C CYS A 199 -7.99 -5.92 -18.07
N THR A 200 -8.52 -5.89 -16.86
CA THR A 200 -9.78 -5.22 -16.52
C THR A 200 -9.57 -3.99 -15.64
N GLU A 201 -8.55 -4.02 -14.79
CA GLU A 201 -8.15 -2.91 -13.91
C GLU A 201 -6.61 -2.87 -13.74
N ASP A 202 -6.09 -1.76 -13.20
CA ASP A 202 -4.64 -1.59 -13.02
C ASP A 202 -4.02 -2.66 -12.10
N GLY A 203 -4.79 -3.19 -11.16
CA GLY A 203 -4.37 -4.26 -10.25
C GLY A 203 -4.13 -5.62 -10.95
N ASP A 204 -4.61 -5.80 -12.19
CA ASP A 204 -4.33 -7.01 -12.97
C ASP A 204 -2.89 -7.02 -13.52
N CYS A 205 -2.32 -5.83 -13.72
CA CYS A 205 -1.06 -5.64 -14.40
C CYS A 205 0.13 -5.75 -13.45
N GLY A 206 1.24 -6.27 -13.97
CA GLY A 206 2.51 -6.32 -13.24
C GLY A 206 3.07 -4.93 -12.90
N VAL A 207 4.10 -4.91 -12.06
CA VAL A 207 4.74 -3.68 -11.60
C VAL A 207 5.21 -2.79 -12.78
N GLY A 208 4.81 -1.52 -12.77
CA GLY A 208 5.18 -0.52 -13.77
C GLY A 208 4.32 -0.56 -15.04
N LEU A 209 3.22 -1.31 -15.02
CA LEU A 209 2.25 -1.41 -16.10
C LEU A 209 0.89 -0.86 -15.62
N ASN A 210 0.15 -0.18 -16.48
CA ASN A 210 -1.19 0.33 -16.19
C ASN A 210 -2.17 -0.29 -17.19
N CYS A 211 -3.42 -0.50 -16.78
CA CYS A 211 -4.46 -1.04 -17.62
C CYS A 211 -5.12 0.07 -18.44
N VAL A 212 -4.80 0.13 -19.73
CA VAL A 212 -5.33 1.15 -20.64
C VAL A 212 -5.95 0.45 -21.83
N ASN A 213 -7.22 0.76 -22.13
CA ASN A 213 -7.98 0.11 -23.21
C ASN A 213 -7.97 -1.43 -23.13
N SER A 214 -8.07 -1.97 -21.90
CA SER A 214 -8.00 -3.41 -21.61
C SER A 214 -6.66 -4.08 -21.93
N GLU A 215 -5.59 -3.30 -21.99
CA GLU A 215 -4.22 -3.77 -22.23
C GLU A 215 -3.26 -3.23 -21.15
N CYS A 216 -2.41 -4.10 -20.61
CA CYS A 216 -1.36 -3.73 -19.67
C CYS A 216 -0.21 -3.04 -20.41
N LEU A 217 -0.15 -1.71 -20.35
CA LEU A 217 0.87 -0.91 -21.02
C LEU A 217 1.86 -0.35 -20.01
N LYS A 218 3.14 -0.28 -20.40
CA LYS A 218 4.20 0.22 -19.52
C LYS A 218 4.02 1.72 -19.26
N GLY A 219 4.08 2.14 -18.00
CA GLY A 219 4.07 3.55 -17.64
C GLY A 219 5.31 4.29 -18.18
N CYS A 220 5.15 5.54 -18.58
CA CYS A 220 6.24 6.43 -18.97
C CYS A 220 6.05 7.83 -18.40
N ASN A 221 7.17 8.54 -18.23
CA ASN A 221 7.17 9.92 -17.75
C ASN A 221 7.77 10.82 -18.82
N ASN A 222 7.11 11.96 -19.06
CA ASN A 222 7.42 12.90 -20.14
C ASN A 222 7.20 12.27 -21.53
N ILE A 223 6.44 12.96 -22.39
CA ILE A 223 6.03 12.50 -23.75
C ILE A 223 7.22 12.01 -24.62
N ASN A 224 8.47 12.34 -24.29
CA ASN A 224 9.65 12.04 -25.09
C ASN A 224 10.61 10.97 -24.50
N GLY A 225 10.26 10.21 -23.45
CA GLY A 225 11.22 9.22 -22.92
C GLY A 225 10.71 8.11 -22.00
N SER A 226 11.46 7.00 -21.98
CA SER A 226 11.36 5.75 -21.17
C SER A 226 10.74 4.53 -21.86
N CYS A 227 10.17 4.71 -23.04
CA CYS A 227 9.67 3.60 -23.86
C CYS A 227 10.83 2.91 -24.59
N GLY A 228 10.88 1.59 -24.50
CA GLY A 228 11.90 0.76 -25.16
C GLY A 228 11.38 0.24 -26.50
N GLY A 229 12.22 -0.46 -27.26
CA GLY A 229 11.71 -1.30 -28.36
C GLY A 229 11.04 -0.58 -29.54
N GLY A 230 11.18 0.75 -29.65
CA GLY A 230 10.54 1.54 -30.72
C GLY A 230 9.15 2.07 -30.36
N GLU A 231 8.69 1.86 -29.12
CA GLU A 231 7.43 2.42 -28.62
C GLU A 231 7.53 3.94 -28.38
N THR A 232 6.38 4.60 -28.47
CA THR A 232 6.21 6.02 -28.16
C THR A 232 5.48 6.18 -26.83
N CYS A 233 5.84 7.20 -26.05
CA CYS A 233 5.12 7.54 -24.83
C CYS A 233 3.89 8.38 -25.16
N TYR A 234 2.70 7.81 -25.01
CA TYR A 234 1.44 8.49 -25.19
C TYR A 234 0.95 9.02 -23.86
N GLY A 235 0.80 10.35 -23.74
CA GLY A 235 0.30 10.99 -22.53
C GLY A 235 -1.11 10.52 -22.19
N LEU A 236 -1.36 10.22 -20.92
CA LEU A 236 -2.70 9.99 -20.42
C LEU A 236 -3.43 11.34 -20.29
N ILE A 237 -4.73 11.33 -20.59
CA ILE A 237 -5.59 12.51 -20.58
C ILE A 237 -6.85 12.22 -19.77
N ASP A 238 -7.32 13.22 -19.03
CA ASP A 238 -8.61 13.19 -18.36
C ASP A 238 -9.70 13.65 -19.33
N GLN A 239 -10.42 12.68 -19.91
CA GLN A 239 -11.54 12.94 -20.83
C GLN A 239 -12.70 13.67 -20.14
N SER A 240 -12.83 13.56 -18.81
CA SER A 240 -13.88 14.25 -18.05
C SER A 240 -13.58 15.74 -17.86
N ASN A 241 -12.30 16.11 -17.95
CA ASN A 241 -11.81 17.48 -17.80
C ASN A 241 -11.24 18.06 -19.11
N GLY A 242 -11.90 17.75 -20.23
CA GLY A 242 -11.56 18.34 -21.54
C GLY A 242 -10.20 17.92 -22.08
N ASP A 243 -9.84 16.65 -21.88
CA ASP A 243 -8.59 16.05 -22.34
C ASP A 243 -7.34 16.69 -21.71
N ALA A 244 -7.47 17.19 -20.47
CA ALA A 244 -6.35 17.71 -19.72
C ALA A 244 -5.29 16.61 -19.50
N PRO A 245 -3.99 16.89 -19.71
CA PRO A 245 -2.93 15.95 -19.37
C PRO A 245 -2.97 15.54 -17.91
N ILE A 246 -2.88 14.24 -17.63
CA ILE A 246 -2.68 13.75 -16.27
C ILE A 246 -1.22 13.97 -15.88
N THR A 247 -1.00 14.62 -14.75
CA THR A 247 0.33 14.89 -14.20
C THR A 247 0.49 14.26 -12.83
N VAL A 248 1.72 13.88 -12.47
CA VAL A 248 2.06 13.46 -11.10
C VAL A 248 3.29 14.23 -10.69
N ALA A 249 3.19 14.98 -9.58
CA ALA A 249 4.23 15.92 -9.14
C ALA A 249 4.69 16.89 -10.26
N GLY A 250 3.74 17.32 -11.11
CA GLY A 250 3.97 18.25 -12.22
C GLY A 250 4.62 17.64 -13.47
N ALA A 251 4.91 16.33 -13.48
CA ALA A 251 5.37 15.63 -14.68
C ALA A 251 4.18 14.96 -15.37
N GLN A 252 4.05 15.16 -16.69
CA GLN A 252 3.03 14.46 -17.47
C GLN A 252 3.33 12.96 -17.53
N ILE A 253 2.32 12.15 -17.22
CA ILE A 253 2.38 10.69 -17.23
C ILE A 253 1.77 10.16 -18.52
N GLY A 254 2.30 9.05 -19.01
CA GLY A 254 1.82 8.36 -20.18
C GLY A 254 1.95 6.85 -20.07
N VAL A 255 1.62 6.17 -21.18
CA VAL A 255 1.90 4.76 -21.40
C VAL A 255 2.67 4.55 -22.70
N CYS A 256 3.52 3.53 -22.73
CA CYS A 256 4.24 3.11 -23.93
C CYS A 256 3.32 2.28 -24.81
N ALA A 257 3.22 2.66 -26.08
CA ALA A 257 2.54 1.88 -27.11
C ALA A 257 3.30 1.99 -28.45
N PRO A 258 3.07 1.05 -29.40
CA PRO A 258 3.71 1.05 -30.72
C PRO A 258 3.39 2.26 -31.60
#